data_AF-A0A7U9RVK2-F1
#
_entry.id   AF-A0A7U9RVK2-F1
#
_cell.length_a   1.000
_cell.length_b   1.000
_cell.length_c   1.000
_cell.angle_alpha   90.00
_cell.angle_beta   90.00
_cell.angle_gamma   90.00
#
_symmetry.space_group_name_H-M   'P 1'
#
loop_
_entity.id
_entity.type
_entity.pdbx_description
1 polymer ?
#
loop_
_entity_poly.entity_id
_entity_poly.type
_entity_poly.pdbx_seq_one_letter_code
_entity_poly.pdbx_strand_id
1 'polypeptide(L)'
;MNIFKALGNELTYKEVLQLDGAFSVAHVNYDKSPIFNGTDSRNVAKNSRKNSLSSEEKIEDVIGCLCSFDGTGKNFKKDDRILLWKNYWMEYINAFDKLIDSLPSSVVTIYVGRHAIEIGFKYLLLIKSGQVAKTHDLEELSNSLYSKYNISDSYMADVDLFCKMFCRYIEGGNVEYFRFPEYKANTYFAGNRLDISWLSYNFALIILKLIHFADLDAEM
;
A
#
# COMPACT_ATOMS: atom_id res chain seq x y z
N MET A 1 28.01 -5.03 12.21
CA MET A 1 26.95 -4.09 11.78
C MET A 1 25.76 -4.35 12.68
N ASN A 2 25.30 -3.38 13.47
CA ASN A 2 24.26 -3.57 14.51
C ASN A 2 22.86 -3.22 13.98
N ILE A 3 22.56 -3.59 12.73
CA ILE A 3 21.26 -3.42 12.09
C ILE A 3 20.50 -4.74 12.12
N PHE A 4 19.17 -4.70 12.06
CA PHE A 4 18.30 -5.88 12.14
C PHE A 4 18.29 -6.63 13.48
N LYS A 5 18.63 -5.98 14.60
CA LYS A 5 18.62 -6.61 15.94
C LYS A 5 17.29 -7.28 16.32
N ALA A 6 16.17 -6.76 15.80
CA ALA A 6 14.85 -7.35 16.00
C ALA A 6 14.73 -8.77 15.42
N LEU A 7 15.60 -9.14 14.48
CA LEU A 7 15.69 -10.48 13.87
C LEU A 7 16.76 -11.36 14.54
N GLY A 8 17.35 -10.92 15.64
CA GLY A 8 18.41 -11.62 16.38
C GLY A 8 19.75 -10.91 16.29
N ASN A 9 20.59 -11.11 17.33
CA ASN A 9 21.91 -10.47 17.43
C ASN A 9 23.01 -11.22 16.64
N GLU A 10 22.70 -12.37 16.05
CA GLU A 10 23.67 -13.27 15.42
C GLU A 10 23.53 -13.33 13.89
N LEU A 11 22.67 -12.50 13.29
CA LEU A 11 22.45 -12.54 11.84
C LEU A 11 23.75 -12.22 11.09
N THR A 12 24.22 -13.15 10.26
CA THR A 12 25.45 -12.96 9.49
C THR A 12 25.28 -13.27 8.01
N TYR A 13 26.11 -12.64 7.16
CA TYR A 13 26.12 -12.89 5.72
C TYR A 13 26.51 -14.33 5.32
N LYS A 14 26.92 -15.17 6.29
CA LYS A 14 27.30 -16.58 6.07
C LYS A 14 26.15 -17.55 6.32
N GLU A 15 25.06 -17.10 6.92
CA GLU A 15 23.90 -17.98 7.17
C GLU A 15 23.26 -18.44 5.86
N VAL A 16 22.73 -19.66 5.87
CA VAL A 16 22.07 -20.23 4.71
C VAL A 16 20.71 -19.56 4.51
N LEU A 17 20.43 -19.16 3.28
CA LEU A 17 19.13 -18.60 2.93
C LEU A 17 18.03 -19.67 3.02
N GLN A 18 16.98 -19.37 3.79
CA GLN A 18 15.78 -20.21 3.89
C GLN A 18 14.89 -19.98 2.66
N LEU A 19 15.16 -20.74 1.59
CA LEU A 19 14.50 -20.57 0.29
C LEU A 19 13.01 -20.93 0.30
N ASP A 20 12.59 -21.82 1.20
CA ASP A 20 11.18 -22.16 1.43
C ASP A 20 10.32 -20.93 1.76
N GLY A 21 10.88 -19.93 2.44
CA GLY A 21 10.25 -18.63 2.69
C GLY A 21 9.87 -17.82 1.44
N ALA A 22 10.32 -18.19 0.24
CA ALA A 22 9.89 -17.56 -1.01
C ALA A 22 8.57 -18.14 -1.58
N PHE A 23 8.11 -19.29 -1.08
CA PHE A 23 6.93 -19.98 -1.62
C PHE A 23 5.69 -19.72 -0.77
N SER A 24 4.61 -19.24 -1.39
CA SER A 24 3.36 -18.93 -0.67
C SER A 24 2.77 -20.15 0.06
N VAL A 25 2.95 -21.35 -0.50
CA VAL A 25 2.54 -22.64 0.09
C VAL A 25 3.21 -22.89 1.44
N ALA A 26 4.48 -22.53 1.58
CA ALA A 26 5.23 -22.72 2.82
C ALA A 26 4.62 -21.86 3.95
N HIS A 27 4.30 -20.60 3.65
CA HIS A 27 3.66 -19.68 4.60
C HIS A 27 2.29 -20.18 5.09
N VAL A 28 1.49 -20.80 4.21
CA VAL A 28 0.22 -21.43 4.61
C VAL A 28 0.47 -22.54 5.63
N ASN A 29 1.47 -23.41 5.40
CA ASN A 29 1.78 -24.50 6.32
C ASN A 29 2.41 -24.06 7.65
N TYR A 30 3.09 -22.92 7.68
CA TYR A 30 3.66 -22.40 8.92
C TYR A 30 2.62 -21.77 9.84
N ASP A 31 1.35 -21.72 9.41
CA ASP A 31 0.24 -21.13 10.17
C ASP A 31 0.52 -19.66 10.55
N LYS A 32 1.24 -18.95 9.67
CA LYS A 32 1.60 -17.53 9.85
C LYS A 32 0.83 -16.66 8.86
N SER A 33 0.44 -15.50 9.35
CA SER A 33 -0.25 -14.50 8.55
C SER A 33 0.13 -13.08 8.98
N PRO A 34 0.08 -12.11 8.06
CA PRO A 34 0.12 -10.71 8.42
C PRO A 34 -1.03 -10.34 9.37
N ILE A 35 -0.75 -9.40 10.27
CA ILE A 35 -1.76 -8.76 11.12
C ILE A 35 -1.97 -7.36 10.56
N PHE A 36 -3.19 -7.08 10.08
CA PHE A 36 -3.59 -5.74 9.62
C PHE A 36 -4.40 -5.08 10.71
N ASN A 37 -3.88 -4.02 11.32
CA ASN A 37 -4.58 -3.25 12.37
C ASN A 37 -5.17 -4.14 13.48
N GLY A 38 -4.37 -5.09 13.98
CA GLY A 38 -4.79 -6.04 15.01
C GLY A 38 -5.66 -7.21 14.50
N THR A 39 -6.00 -7.25 13.22
CA THR A 39 -6.80 -8.33 12.62
C THR A 39 -5.92 -9.31 11.86
N ASP A 40 -6.06 -10.61 12.15
CA ASP A 40 -5.44 -11.67 11.35
C ASP A 40 -5.97 -11.62 9.91
N SER A 41 -5.08 -11.37 8.95
CA SER A 41 -5.39 -11.25 7.53
C SER A 41 -6.04 -12.49 6.90
N ARG A 42 -5.92 -13.68 7.52
CA ARG A 42 -6.64 -14.89 7.07
C ARG A 42 -8.15 -14.77 7.22
N ASN A 43 -8.59 -13.98 8.20
CA ASN A 43 -10.01 -13.74 8.45
C ASN A 43 -10.61 -12.70 7.49
N VAL A 44 -9.78 -11.89 6.83
CA VAL A 44 -10.22 -10.91 5.84
C VAL A 44 -10.58 -11.59 4.53
N ALA A 45 -11.77 -11.32 3.99
CA ALA A 45 -12.26 -11.89 2.72
C ALA A 45 -12.23 -13.43 2.65
N LYS A 46 -12.31 -14.13 3.80
CA LYS A 46 -12.23 -15.60 3.91
C LYS A 46 -13.23 -16.31 2.99
N ASN A 47 -14.42 -15.74 2.81
CA ASN A 47 -15.46 -16.31 1.96
C ASN A 47 -15.09 -16.36 0.47
N SER A 48 -14.32 -15.39 -0.02
CA SER A 48 -13.80 -15.41 -1.41
C SER A 48 -12.63 -16.37 -1.59
N ARG A 49 -12.01 -16.85 -0.50
CA ARG A 49 -10.84 -17.74 -0.53
C ARG A 49 -11.18 -19.24 -0.46
N LYS A 50 -12.43 -19.63 -0.21
CA LYS A 50 -12.85 -21.00 0.13
C LYS A 50 -12.34 -22.14 -0.77
N ASN A 51 -12.01 -21.85 -2.03
CA ASN A 51 -11.50 -22.84 -3.00
C ASN A 51 -10.03 -22.60 -3.38
N SER A 52 -9.31 -21.80 -2.61
CA SER A 52 -7.88 -21.49 -2.80
C SER A 52 -7.08 -22.17 -1.71
N LEU A 53 -5.87 -22.63 -2.05
CA LEU A 53 -4.86 -23.10 -1.09
C LEU A 53 -4.61 -22.09 0.04
N SER A 54 -4.79 -20.79 -0.21
CA SER A 54 -4.67 -19.74 0.83
C SER A 54 -5.75 -19.80 1.93
N SER A 55 -6.81 -20.59 1.76
CA SER A 55 -7.82 -20.84 2.79
C SER A 55 -7.60 -22.11 3.59
N GLU A 56 -6.66 -22.95 3.16
CA GLU A 56 -6.30 -24.16 3.88
C GLU A 56 -5.49 -23.80 5.13
N GLU A 57 -5.77 -24.49 6.23
CA GLU A 57 -4.98 -24.35 7.46
C GLU A 57 -3.70 -25.21 7.41
N LYS A 58 -3.68 -26.22 6.53
CA LYS A 58 -2.55 -27.13 6.30
C LYS A 58 -2.64 -27.73 4.90
N ILE A 59 -1.50 -27.87 4.24
CA ILE A 59 -1.37 -28.46 2.90
C ILE A 59 -0.67 -29.81 3.04
N GLU A 60 -1.28 -30.87 2.50
CA GLU A 60 -0.75 -32.24 2.63
C GLU A 60 0.51 -32.46 1.77
N ASP A 61 0.50 -32.04 0.51
CA ASP A 61 1.64 -32.14 -0.42
C ASP A 61 2.28 -30.77 -0.67
N VAL A 62 2.99 -30.27 0.35
CA VAL A 62 3.70 -28.98 0.27
C VAL A 62 4.66 -28.97 -0.92
N ILE A 63 5.46 -30.03 -1.09
CA ILE A 63 6.55 -30.11 -2.08
C ILE A 63 5.97 -30.07 -3.49
N GLY A 64 4.92 -30.85 -3.77
CA GLY A 64 4.23 -30.83 -5.06
C GLY A 64 3.57 -29.49 -5.38
N CYS A 65 3.17 -28.73 -4.35
CA CYS A 65 2.54 -27.42 -4.51
C CYS A 65 3.52 -26.24 -4.63
N LEU A 66 4.77 -26.36 -4.17
CA LEU A 66 5.72 -25.23 -4.05
C LEU A 66 5.77 -24.36 -5.32
N CYS A 67 6.05 -24.97 -6.47
CA CYS A 67 6.22 -24.25 -7.73
C CYS A 67 4.93 -24.11 -8.57
N SER A 68 3.83 -24.75 -8.15
CA SER A 68 2.57 -24.77 -8.91
C SER A 68 1.53 -23.79 -8.35
N PHE A 69 1.65 -23.40 -7.07
CA PHE A 69 0.78 -22.41 -6.48
C PHE A 69 1.36 -20.99 -6.60
N ASP A 70 0.65 -20.16 -7.34
CA ASP A 70 0.84 -18.71 -7.34
C ASP A 70 0.11 -18.10 -6.13
N GLY A 71 0.79 -17.26 -5.35
CA GLY A 71 0.24 -16.56 -4.20
C GLY A 71 -0.84 -15.52 -4.54
N THR A 72 -1.26 -15.42 -5.80
CA THR A 72 -2.31 -14.50 -6.24
C THR A 72 -3.72 -15.11 -6.17
N GLY A 73 -4.68 -14.30 -5.72
CA GLY A 73 -6.10 -14.63 -5.70
C GLY A 73 -6.85 -14.06 -6.91
N LYS A 74 -7.89 -14.77 -7.38
CA LYS A 74 -8.77 -14.33 -8.48
C LYS A 74 -10.24 -14.41 -8.06
N ASN A 75 -11.11 -13.70 -8.80
CA ASN A 75 -12.57 -13.80 -8.69
C ASN A 75 -13.15 -13.44 -7.31
N PHE A 76 -12.51 -12.53 -6.58
CA PHE A 76 -13.03 -12.03 -5.31
C PHE A 76 -14.33 -11.26 -5.53
N LYS A 77 -15.31 -11.47 -4.64
CA LYS A 77 -16.56 -10.71 -4.62
C LYS A 77 -16.28 -9.23 -4.41
N LYS A 78 -17.18 -8.35 -4.90
CA LYS A 78 -16.99 -6.89 -4.79
C LYS A 78 -16.78 -6.45 -3.34
N ASP A 79 -17.62 -6.91 -2.41
CA ASP A 79 -17.55 -6.51 -1.00
C ASP A 79 -16.26 -6.99 -0.33
N ASP A 80 -15.82 -8.21 -0.65
CA ASP A 80 -14.55 -8.75 -0.17
C ASP A 80 -13.36 -7.95 -0.73
N ARG A 81 -13.42 -7.49 -1.99
CA ARG A 81 -12.40 -6.59 -2.55
C ARG A 81 -12.40 -5.25 -1.85
N ILE A 82 -13.56 -4.64 -1.61
CA ILE A 82 -13.67 -3.37 -0.88
C ILE A 82 -13.06 -3.52 0.53
N LEU A 83 -13.42 -4.60 1.24
CA LEU A 83 -12.87 -4.88 2.57
C LEU A 83 -11.34 -5.05 2.54
N LEU A 84 -10.80 -5.77 1.56
CA LEU A 84 -9.34 -5.90 1.40
C LEU A 84 -8.68 -4.54 1.17
N TRP A 85 -9.16 -3.77 0.20
CA TRP A 85 -8.61 -2.45 -0.10
C TRP A 85 -8.66 -1.51 1.10
N LYS A 86 -9.75 -1.54 1.88
CA LYS A 86 -9.87 -0.80 3.13
C LYS A 86 -8.79 -1.20 4.14
N ASN A 87 -8.62 -2.50 4.40
CA ASN A 87 -7.63 -2.98 5.36
C ASN A 87 -6.20 -2.58 4.96
N TYR A 88 -5.85 -2.73 3.68
CA TYR A 88 -4.56 -2.28 3.17
C TYR A 88 -4.40 -0.76 3.30
N TRP A 89 -5.44 0.01 3.00
CA TRP A 89 -5.37 1.46 3.13
C TRP A 89 -5.08 1.88 4.57
N MET A 90 -5.83 1.35 5.54
CA MET A 90 -5.65 1.63 6.95
C MET A 90 -4.27 1.18 7.46
N GLU A 91 -3.76 0.03 7.01
CA GLU A 91 -2.40 -0.41 7.34
C GLU A 91 -1.33 0.59 6.87
N TYR A 92 -1.46 1.11 5.64
CA TYR A 92 -0.52 2.12 5.11
C TYR A 92 -0.63 3.46 5.82
N ILE A 93 -1.83 3.89 6.22
CA ILE A 93 -2.04 5.09 7.04
C ILE A 93 -1.33 4.92 8.38
N ASN A 94 -1.54 3.79 9.05
CA ASN A 94 -0.93 3.50 10.36
C ASN A 94 0.60 3.37 10.28
N ALA A 95 1.12 2.81 9.19
CA ALA A 95 2.57 2.78 8.95
C ALA A 95 3.12 4.18 8.70
N PHE A 96 2.44 5.00 7.91
CA PHE A 96 2.82 6.39 7.65
C PHE A 96 2.85 7.22 8.95
N ASP A 97 1.81 7.13 9.76
CA ASP A 97 1.70 7.81 11.06
C ASP A 97 2.89 7.49 11.98
N LYS A 98 3.19 6.20 12.18
CA LYS A 98 4.36 5.76 12.96
C LYS A 98 5.69 6.24 12.38
N LEU A 99 5.79 6.35 11.05
CA LEU A 99 7.00 6.80 10.36
C LEU A 99 7.19 8.32 10.47
N ILE A 100 6.12 9.10 10.57
CA ILE A 100 6.21 10.54 10.86
C ILE A 100 6.91 10.75 12.21
N ASP A 101 6.57 9.96 13.23
CA ASP A 101 7.22 10.06 14.54
C ASP A 101 8.64 9.50 14.54
N SER A 102 8.83 8.33 13.93
CA SER A 102 10.10 7.60 14.03
C SER A 102 11.16 8.10 13.06
N LEU A 103 10.75 8.58 11.88
CA LEU A 103 11.61 8.98 10.76
C LEU A 103 11.05 10.23 10.05
N PRO A 104 10.85 11.36 10.76
CA PRO A 104 10.13 12.55 10.25
C PRO A 104 10.74 13.18 8.99
N SER A 105 12.05 13.00 8.78
CA SER A 105 12.78 13.59 7.64
C SER A 105 13.19 12.56 6.59
N SER A 106 12.62 11.35 6.64
CA SER A 106 12.97 10.27 5.72
C SER A 106 12.15 10.32 4.43
N VAL A 107 12.82 10.13 3.30
CA VAL A 107 12.18 9.90 2.00
C VAL A 107 11.26 8.67 2.04
N VAL A 108 11.58 7.67 2.86
CA VAL A 108 10.72 6.48 3.05
C VAL A 108 9.37 6.85 3.67
N THR A 109 9.34 7.84 4.58
CA THR A 109 8.10 8.33 5.20
C THR A 109 7.16 8.92 4.14
N ILE A 110 7.69 9.75 3.24
CA ILE A 110 6.93 10.28 2.10
C ILE A 110 6.50 9.18 1.16
N TYR A 111 7.38 8.22 0.87
CA TYR A 111 7.04 7.09 0.02
C TYR A 111 5.82 6.32 0.54
N VAL A 112 5.76 6.03 1.85
CA VAL A 112 4.61 5.35 2.47
C VAL A 112 3.36 6.23 2.47
N GLY A 113 3.46 7.52 2.84
CA GLY A 113 2.33 8.45 2.81
C GLY A 113 1.74 8.64 1.40
N ARG A 114 2.58 8.70 0.37
CA ARG A 114 2.17 8.71 -1.04
C ARG A 114 1.36 7.47 -1.39
N HIS A 115 1.78 6.29 -0.93
CA HIS A 115 1.05 5.04 -1.17
C HIS A 115 -0.29 5.01 -0.41
N ALA A 116 -0.34 5.55 0.81
CA ALA A 116 -1.60 5.70 1.53
C ALA A 116 -2.62 6.52 0.73
N ILE A 117 -2.19 7.63 0.10
CA ILE A 117 -3.06 8.43 -0.78
C ILE A 117 -3.50 7.63 -2.02
N GLU A 118 -2.56 6.96 -2.70
CA GLU A 118 -2.86 6.15 -3.89
C GLU A 118 -3.90 5.06 -3.60
N ILE A 119 -3.72 4.33 -2.50
CA ILE A 119 -4.61 3.26 -2.07
C ILE A 119 -5.99 3.84 -1.71
N GLY A 120 -6.05 4.99 -1.04
CA GLY A 120 -7.30 5.70 -0.73
C GLY A 120 -8.10 6.08 -1.99
N PHE A 121 -7.44 6.63 -3.00
CA PHE A 121 -8.09 6.90 -4.29
C PHE A 121 -8.62 5.62 -4.95
N LYS A 122 -7.80 4.57 -5.00
CA LYS A 122 -8.21 3.29 -5.59
C LYS A 122 -9.37 2.64 -4.83
N TYR A 123 -9.39 2.74 -3.51
CA TYR A 123 -10.47 2.26 -2.65
C TYR A 123 -11.80 2.97 -2.98
N LEU A 124 -11.81 4.30 -3.00
CA LEU A 124 -13.00 5.08 -3.34
C LEU A 124 -13.48 4.80 -4.77
N LEU A 125 -12.56 4.77 -5.74
CA LEU A 125 -12.88 4.43 -7.13
C LEU A 125 -13.46 3.01 -7.26
N LEU A 126 -12.97 2.06 -6.47
CA LEU A 126 -13.51 0.69 -6.41
C LEU A 126 -14.92 0.66 -5.84
N ILE A 127 -15.21 1.40 -4.76
CA ILE A 127 -16.57 1.52 -4.21
C ILE A 127 -17.52 2.00 -5.32
N LYS A 128 -17.18 3.11 -5.96
CA LYS A 128 -18.02 3.77 -6.98
C LYS A 128 -18.22 2.92 -8.22
N SER A 129 -17.15 2.33 -8.76
CA SER A 129 -17.18 1.72 -10.10
C SER A 129 -17.05 0.20 -10.13
N GLY A 130 -16.75 -0.44 -9.01
CA GLY A 130 -16.49 -1.89 -8.95
C GLY A 130 -15.16 -2.32 -9.59
N GLN A 131 -14.40 -1.39 -10.15
CA GLN A 131 -13.13 -1.62 -10.82
C GLN A 131 -12.00 -0.88 -10.11
N VAL A 132 -10.81 -1.49 -10.09
CA VAL A 132 -9.60 -0.86 -9.56
C VAL A 132 -8.88 -0.18 -10.73
N ALA A 133 -8.49 1.08 -10.54
CA ALA A 133 -7.66 1.79 -11.50
C ALA A 133 -6.27 1.14 -11.59
N LYS A 134 -5.81 0.84 -12.81
CA LYS A 134 -4.52 0.17 -13.09
C LYS A 134 -3.39 1.17 -13.35
N THR A 135 -3.42 2.29 -12.65
CA THR A 135 -2.38 3.33 -12.72
C THR A 135 -1.86 3.57 -11.31
N HIS A 136 -0.64 4.08 -11.21
CA HIS A 136 -0.05 4.55 -9.96
C HIS A 136 -0.02 6.08 -9.92
N ASP A 137 -0.38 6.76 -11.00
CA ASP A 137 -0.32 8.21 -11.12
C ASP A 137 -1.37 8.91 -10.23
N LEU A 138 -0.95 9.82 -9.33
CA LEU A 138 -1.90 10.51 -8.45
C LEU A 138 -2.73 11.56 -9.19
N GLU A 139 -2.21 12.18 -10.26
CA GLU A 139 -2.98 13.08 -11.12
C GLU A 139 -4.11 12.30 -11.81
N GLU A 140 -3.81 11.16 -12.42
CA GLU A 140 -4.84 10.34 -13.08
C GLU A 140 -5.88 9.82 -12.09
N LEU A 141 -5.46 9.38 -10.90
CA LEU A 141 -6.34 8.85 -9.86
C LEU A 141 -7.25 9.94 -9.28
N SER A 142 -6.69 11.10 -8.93
CA SER A 142 -7.46 12.24 -8.40
C SER A 142 -8.45 12.78 -9.44
N ASN A 143 -8.02 13.01 -10.67
CA ASN A 143 -8.92 13.42 -11.77
C ASN A 143 -10.07 12.42 -11.97
N SER A 144 -9.75 11.12 -11.94
CA SER A 144 -10.77 10.06 -12.03
C SER A 144 -11.75 10.08 -10.87
N LEU A 145 -11.27 10.33 -9.64
CA LEU A 145 -12.11 10.43 -8.46
C LEU A 145 -13.08 11.61 -8.59
N TYR A 146 -12.55 12.81 -8.85
CA TYR A 146 -13.33 14.04 -8.96
C TYR A 146 -14.40 13.93 -10.03
N SER A 147 -14.02 13.42 -11.21
CA SER A 147 -14.96 13.21 -12.30
C SER A 147 -16.06 12.19 -11.97
N LYS A 148 -15.72 11.04 -11.37
CA LYS A 148 -16.72 9.99 -11.09
C LYS A 148 -17.67 10.36 -9.95
N TYR A 149 -17.20 11.15 -8.99
CA TYR A 149 -18.00 11.56 -7.84
C TYR A 149 -18.63 12.95 -8.00
N ASN A 150 -18.26 13.71 -9.04
CA ASN A 150 -18.63 15.12 -9.21
C ASN A 150 -18.30 15.95 -7.95
N ILE A 151 -17.09 15.76 -7.43
CA ILE A 151 -16.64 16.41 -6.18
C ILE A 151 -16.62 17.92 -6.38
N SER A 152 -17.33 18.63 -5.51
CA SER A 152 -17.39 20.09 -5.46
C SER A 152 -17.33 20.63 -4.03
N ASP A 153 -17.17 19.76 -3.04
CA ASP A 153 -17.07 20.10 -1.63
C ASP A 153 -15.84 20.96 -1.36
N SER A 154 -16.03 22.05 -0.62
CA SER A 154 -14.95 23.02 -0.35
C SER A 154 -13.78 22.42 0.43
N TYR A 155 -14.04 21.44 1.30
CA TYR A 155 -12.96 20.76 2.03
C TYR A 155 -12.12 19.86 1.11
N MET A 156 -12.63 19.44 -0.04
CA MET A 156 -11.86 18.74 -1.05
C MET A 156 -11.13 19.69 -1.99
N ALA A 157 -11.24 21.02 -1.83
CA ALA A 157 -10.53 21.94 -2.71
C ALA A 157 -9.02 21.62 -2.78
N ASP A 158 -8.46 21.76 -3.98
CA ASP A 158 -7.04 21.64 -4.31
C ASP A 158 -6.39 20.26 -4.14
N VAL A 159 -7.10 19.18 -3.77
CA VAL A 159 -6.47 17.84 -3.69
C VAL A 159 -6.05 17.35 -5.08
N ASP A 160 -6.90 17.49 -6.09
CA ASP A 160 -6.58 17.17 -7.49
C ASP A 160 -5.44 18.04 -8.03
N LEU A 161 -5.50 19.35 -7.76
CA LEU A 161 -4.46 20.30 -8.15
C LEU A 161 -3.12 19.97 -7.48
N PHE A 162 -3.12 19.64 -6.19
CA PHE A 162 -1.93 19.21 -5.48
C PHE A 162 -1.35 17.95 -6.11
N CYS A 163 -2.17 16.92 -6.35
CA CYS A 163 -1.71 15.67 -6.99
C CYS A 163 -1.08 15.92 -8.36
N LYS A 164 -1.70 16.78 -9.17
CA LYS A 164 -1.15 17.23 -10.47
C LYS A 164 0.21 17.91 -10.33
N MET A 165 0.32 18.90 -9.44
CA MET A 165 1.56 19.64 -9.24
C MET A 165 2.65 18.74 -8.66
N PHE A 166 2.27 17.86 -7.73
CA PHE A 166 3.16 16.88 -7.12
C PHE A 166 3.73 15.91 -8.16
N CYS A 167 2.87 15.26 -8.95
CA CYS A 167 3.32 14.34 -10.00
C CYS A 167 4.24 15.06 -11.00
N ARG A 168 3.91 16.29 -11.40
CA ARG A 168 4.71 17.03 -12.38
C ARG A 168 6.05 17.53 -11.85
N TYR A 169 6.07 18.14 -10.65
CA TYR A 169 7.21 18.92 -10.18
C TYR A 169 8.02 18.24 -9.08
N ILE A 170 7.45 17.27 -8.37
CA ILE A 170 8.19 16.42 -7.44
C ILE A 170 8.57 15.12 -8.14
N GLU A 171 7.61 14.36 -8.67
CA GLU A 171 7.88 13.06 -9.31
C GLU A 171 8.41 13.20 -10.75
N GLY A 172 8.38 14.41 -11.33
CA GLY A 172 8.85 14.65 -12.71
C GLY A 172 8.05 13.89 -13.78
N GLY A 173 6.79 13.54 -13.48
CA GLY A 173 5.93 12.68 -14.31
C GLY A 173 6.23 11.19 -14.18
N ASN A 174 7.01 10.75 -13.19
CA ASN A 174 7.40 9.36 -13.03
C ASN A 174 6.78 8.73 -11.76
N VAL A 175 5.79 7.86 -11.97
CA VAL A 175 4.93 7.31 -10.90
C VAL A 175 5.60 6.39 -9.86
N GLU A 176 6.85 5.92 -10.08
CA GLU A 176 7.43 4.83 -9.29
C GLU A 176 8.48 5.23 -8.22
N TYR A 177 8.80 6.52 -8.01
CA TYR A 177 10.21 6.83 -7.71
C TYR A 177 10.55 7.81 -6.60
N PHE A 178 10.08 7.55 -5.39
CA PHE A 178 10.96 7.80 -4.23
C PHE A 178 12.01 6.67 -4.04
N ARG A 179 12.05 5.69 -4.95
CA ARG A 179 12.84 4.46 -4.84
C ARG A 179 14.20 4.49 -5.56
N PHE A 180 14.39 5.32 -6.58
CA PHE A 180 15.58 5.23 -7.45
C PHE A 180 16.02 6.61 -7.98
N PRO A 181 17.32 6.96 -7.93
CA PRO A 181 17.82 8.27 -8.30
C PRO A 181 17.95 8.50 -9.82
N GLU A 182 18.02 7.45 -10.63
CA GLU A 182 18.11 7.53 -12.10
C GLU A 182 16.77 7.21 -12.76
N TYR A 183 16.38 7.98 -13.75
CA TYR A 183 15.08 7.89 -14.41
C TYR A 183 15.21 7.54 -15.88
N LYS A 184 14.04 7.31 -16.50
CA LYS A 184 13.94 7.25 -17.96
C LYS A 184 14.64 8.46 -18.59
N ALA A 185 15.30 8.20 -19.71
CA ALA A 185 16.08 9.19 -20.46
C ALA A 185 17.27 9.80 -19.69
N ASN A 186 17.89 9.04 -18.76
CA ASN A 186 19.07 9.49 -17.99
C ASN A 186 18.81 10.77 -17.17
N THR A 187 17.56 11.02 -16.79
CA THR A 187 17.21 12.11 -15.88
C THR A 187 17.42 11.64 -14.44
N TYR A 188 17.62 12.55 -13.49
CA TYR A 188 17.90 12.18 -12.09
C TYR A 188 16.88 12.80 -11.14
N PHE A 189 16.60 12.12 -10.03
CA PHE A 189 15.78 12.68 -8.97
C PHE A 189 16.47 13.84 -8.28
N ALA A 190 15.96 15.03 -8.54
CA ALA A 190 16.38 16.26 -7.89
C ALA A 190 15.82 16.40 -6.45
N GLY A 191 15.32 15.31 -5.84
CA GLY A 191 14.68 15.30 -4.53
C GLY A 191 15.63 15.42 -3.33
N ASN A 192 16.89 15.82 -3.54
CA ASN A 192 17.87 16.02 -2.48
C ASN A 192 17.65 17.29 -1.63
N ARG A 193 16.61 18.09 -1.95
CA ARG A 193 16.23 19.32 -1.23
C ARG A 193 14.73 19.40 -0.92
N LEU A 194 14.10 18.25 -0.70
CA LEU A 194 12.68 18.21 -0.35
C LEU A 194 12.44 18.58 1.11
N ASP A 195 11.46 19.44 1.35
CA ASP A 195 10.90 19.63 2.68
C ASP A 195 9.96 18.46 2.99
N ILE A 196 10.53 17.43 3.63
CA ILE A 196 9.81 16.22 4.01
C ILE A 196 8.72 16.52 5.03
N SER A 197 8.94 17.46 5.95
CA SER A 197 7.92 17.81 6.95
C SER A 197 6.69 18.45 6.29
N TRP A 198 6.91 19.35 5.32
CA TRP A 198 5.82 19.98 4.59
C TRP A 198 5.08 18.99 3.68
N LEU A 199 5.79 18.08 3.01
CA LEU A 199 5.15 17.02 2.24
C LEU A 199 4.31 16.09 3.14
N SER A 200 4.86 15.66 4.28
CA SER A 200 4.15 14.83 5.24
C SER A 200 2.86 15.50 5.74
N TYR A 201 2.93 16.80 6.05
CA TYR A 201 1.75 17.58 6.45
C TYR A 201 0.66 17.58 5.37
N ASN A 202 1.01 17.88 4.12
CA ASN A 202 0.02 17.87 3.03
C ASN A 202 -0.55 16.46 2.79
N PHE A 203 0.29 15.43 2.90
CA PHE A 203 -0.17 14.06 2.73
C PHE A 203 -1.14 13.65 3.82
N ALA A 204 -0.86 13.98 5.08
CA ALA A 204 -1.78 13.77 6.19
C ALA A 204 -3.12 14.48 5.96
N LEU A 205 -3.10 15.73 5.49
CA LEU A 205 -4.33 16.46 5.15
C LEU A 205 -5.13 15.78 4.04
N ILE A 206 -4.47 15.32 2.96
CA ILE A 206 -5.15 14.60 1.87
C ILE A 206 -5.75 13.30 2.40
N ILE A 207 -5.00 12.53 3.19
CA ILE A 207 -5.47 11.28 3.80
C ILE A 207 -6.71 11.54 4.66
N LEU A 208 -6.68 12.55 5.55
CA LEU A 208 -7.83 12.92 6.38
C LEU A 208 -9.05 13.29 5.54
N LYS A 209 -8.87 14.08 4.47
CA LYS A 209 -9.97 14.42 3.55
C LYS A 209 -10.56 13.18 2.87
N LEU A 210 -9.72 12.23 2.47
CA LEU A 210 -10.18 10.98 1.85
C LEU A 210 -10.90 10.05 2.84
N ILE A 211 -10.43 9.97 4.09
CA ILE A 211 -11.06 9.20 5.16
C ILE A 211 -12.46 9.78 5.45
N HIS A 212 -12.54 11.10 5.60
CA HIS A 212 -13.82 11.78 5.78
C HIS A 212 -14.76 11.55 4.59
N PHE A 213 -14.25 11.69 3.36
CA PHE A 213 -15.01 11.41 2.14
C PHE A 213 -15.49 9.94 2.03
N ALA A 214 -14.80 9.01 2.69
CA ALA A 214 -15.16 7.60 2.75
C ALA A 214 -16.15 7.26 3.89
N ASP A 215 -16.56 8.24 4.69
CA ASP A 215 -17.35 8.06 5.91
C ASP A 215 -16.65 7.14 6.95
N LEU A 216 -15.32 7.26 7.08
CA LEU A 216 -14.49 6.40 7.95
C LEU A 216 -13.92 7.12 9.18
N ASP A 217 -14.42 8.32 9.52
CA ASP A 217 -13.88 9.14 10.63
C ASP A 217 -13.87 8.40 11.98
N ALA A 218 -14.85 7.53 12.23
CA ALA A 218 -14.98 6.79 13.48
C ALA A 218 -13.99 5.62 13.62
N GLU A 219 -13.24 5.29 12.56
CA GLU A 219 -12.26 4.20 12.54
C GLU A 219 -10.81 4.69 12.71
N MET A 220 -10.63 6.00 12.91
CA MET A 220 -9.37 6.63 13.27
C MET A 220 -9.16 6.69 14.78
#